data_AF-A0A3N2CWM6-F1
#
_entry.id   AF-A0A3N2CWM6-F1
#
_cell.length_a   1.000
_cell.length_b   1.000
_cell.length_c   1.000
_cell.angle_alpha   90.00
_cell.angle_beta   90.00
_cell.angle_gamma   90.00
#
_symmetry.space_group_name_H-M   'P 1'
#
loop_
_entity.id
_entity.type
_entity.pdbx_description
1 polymer ?
#
loop_
_entity_poly.entity_id
_entity_poly.type
_entity_poly.pdbx_seq_one_letter_code
_entity_poly.pdbx_strand_id
1 'polypeptide(L)' 'MILSLPDGFVYDVRALSEVLMQEDGPVVEVATEEDYFRWMFTGYPPMRTAYPLRLVWVD' A
#
# COMPACT_ATOMS: atom_id res chain seq x y z
N MET A 1 5.93 0.92 -8.60
CA MET A 1 4.72 1.32 -9.36
C MET A 1 3.77 0.11 -9.46
N ILE A 2 2.59 0.15 -8.83
CA ILE A 2 1.61 -0.96 -8.90
C ILE A 2 0.71 -0.77 -10.12
N LEU A 3 0.66 -1.76 -11.01
CA LEU A 3 -0.21 -1.77 -12.18
C LEU A 3 -1.49 -2.58 -11.88
N SER A 4 -2.56 -1.84 -11.59
CA SER A 4 -3.98 -2.21 -11.70
C SER A 4 -4.65 -3.05 -10.59
N LEU A 5 -5.90 -2.66 -10.31
CA LEU A 5 -6.94 -3.40 -9.59
C LEU A 5 -8.19 -3.51 -10.48
N PRO A 6 -9.07 -4.50 -10.24
CA PRO A 6 -10.24 -4.75 -11.09
C PRO A 6 -11.22 -3.57 -11.21
N ASP A 7 -11.31 -2.70 -10.19
CA ASP A 7 -12.29 -1.60 -10.12
C ASP A 7 -11.64 -0.21 -10.04
N GLY A 8 -10.49 -0.04 -10.70
CA GLY A 8 -9.98 1.28 -11.08
C GLY A 8 -9.41 2.12 -9.92
N PHE A 9 -8.08 2.17 -9.88
CA PHE A 9 -7.33 3.42 -10.05
C PHE A 9 -5.84 3.10 -10.26
N VAL A 10 -5.16 3.93 -11.07
CA VAL A 10 -3.73 3.91 -11.35
C VAL A 10 -3.08 4.97 -10.45
N TYR A 11 -3.12 4.77 -9.13
CA TYR A 11 -2.46 5.69 -8.20
C TYR A 11 -1.22 5.03 -7.62
N ASP A 12 -0.15 5.81 -7.51
CA ASP A 12 1.02 5.43 -6.74
C ASP A 12 0.61 5.23 -5.28
N VAL A 13 1.05 4.09 -4.73
CA VAL A 13 0.85 3.74 -3.33
C VAL A 13 2.20 3.61 -2.64
N ARG A 14 2.21 3.86 -1.33
CA ARG A 14 3.40 3.79 -0.49
C ARG A 14 3.25 2.65 0.52
N ALA A 15 4.31 1.87 0.68
CA ALA A 15 4.38 0.85 1.72
C ALA A 15 4.44 1.51 3.10
N LEU A 16 3.63 1.01 4.02
CA LEU A 16 3.56 1.47 5.42
C LEU A 16 4.15 0.45 6.39
N SER A 17 4.43 -0.76 5.91
CA SER A 17 4.97 -1.87 6.69
C SER A 17 6.11 -2.55 5.95
N GLU A 18 6.91 -3.32 6.69
CA GLU A 18 7.68 -4.41 6.11
C GLU A 18 6.74 -5.53 5.58
N VAL A 19 7.31 -6.55 4.95
CA VAL A 19 6.54 -7.72 4.49
C VAL A 19 5.96 -8.46 5.68
N LEU A 20 4.64 -8.65 5.67
CA LEU A 20 3.90 -9.42 6.66
C LEU A 20 3.55 -10.78 6.07
N MET A 21 3.72 -11.85 6.86
CA MET A 21 3.33 -13.20 6.45
C MET A 21 1.89 -13.48 6.89
N GLN A 22 1.01 -13.80 5.94
CA GLN A 22 -0.38 -14.20 6.21
C GLN A 22 -0.66 -15.60 5.65
N GLU A 23 -1.79 -16.20 6.03
CA GLU A 23 -2.20 -17.55 5.58
C GLU A 23 -2.26 -17.67 4.06
N ASP A 24 -2.73 -16.63 3.36
CA ASP A 24 -2.82 -16.57 1.90
C ASP A 24 -1.52 -16.13 1.20
N GLY A 25 -0.45 -15.92 1.96
CA GLY A 25 0.88 -15.53 1.49
C GLY A 25 1.37 -14.17 2.01
N PRO A 26 2.55 -13.72 1.55
CA PRO A 26 3.12 -12.46 1.99
C PRO A 26 2.33 -11.26 1.47
N VAL A 27 2.10 -10.30 2.35
CA VAL A 27 1.43 -9.03 2.06
C VAL A 27 2.25 -7.84 2.52
N VAL A 28 1.92 -6.66 2.02
CA VAL A 28 2.42 -5.38 2.52
C VAL A 28 1.24 -4.45 2.77
N GLU A 29 1.25 -3.70 3.87
CA GLU A 29 0.27 -2.65 4.11
C GLU A 29 0.63 -1.44 3.25
N VAL A 30 -0.32 -0.92 2.49
CA VAL A 30 -0.15 0.28 1.66
C VAL A 30 -1.19 1.35 2.00
N ALA A 31 -0.87 2.59 1.66
CA ALA A 31 -1.83 3.68 1.51
C ALA A 31 -1.57 4.44 0.21
N THR A 32 -2.53 5.29 -0.17
CA THR A 32 -2.33 6.23 -1.28
C THR A 32 -1.17 7.18 -0.98
N GLU A 33 -0.50 7.67 -2.02
CA GLU A 33 0.55 8.67 -1.85
C GLU A 33 0.06 9.94 -1.12
N GLU A 34 -1.14 10.43 -1.46
CA GLU A 34 -1.75 11.58 -0.80
C GLU A 34 -1.89 11.35 0.71
N ASP A 35 -2.46 10.19 1.10
CA ASP A 35 -2.64 9.82 2.49
C ASP A 35 -1.31 9.66 3.23
N TYR A 36 -0.28 9.11 2.56
CA TYR A 36 1.06 8.98 3.11
C TYR A 36 1.68 10.35 3.44
N PHE A 37 1.63 11.30 2.51
CA PHE A 37 2.13 12.65 2.75
C PHE A 37 1.30 13.39 3.78
N ARG A 38 -0.03 13.30 3.72
CA ARG A 38 -0.92 13.88 4.74
C ARG A 38 -0.57 13.35 6.13
N TRP A 39 -0.32 12.05 6.26
CA TRP A 39 0.09 11.46 7.53
C TRP A 39 1.42 12.04 8.01
N MET A 40 2.43 12.14 7.14
CA MET A 40 3.73 12.72 7.52
C MET A 40 3.61 14.15 8.06
N PHE A 41 2.69 14.96 7.52
CA PHE A 41 2.51 16.35 7.98
C PHE A 41 1.60 16.49 9.20
N THR A 42 0.62 15.61 9.36
CA THR A 42 -0.42 15.77 10.39
C THR A 42 -0.27 14.82 11.58
N GLY A 43 0.53 13.76 11.44
CA GLY A 43 0.67 12.68 12.42
C GLY A 43 -0.53 11.72 12.49
N TYR A 44 -1.63 12.00 11.78
CA TYR A 44 -2.80 11.12 11.75
C TYR A 44 -2.60 9.96 10.77
N PRO A 45 -2.60 8.70 11.24
CA PRO A 45 -2.32 7.55 10.39
C PRO A 45 -3.41 7.35 9.33
N PRO A 46 -3.04 6.92 8.12
CA PRO A 46 -4.00 6.69 7.05
C PRO A 46 -4.71 5.36 7.22
N MET A 47 -5.78 5.15 6.44
CA MET A 47 -6.35 3.81 6.28
C MET A 47 -5.32 2.91 5.58
N ARG A 48 -5.14 1.71 6.13
CA ARG A 48 -4.17 0.74 5.62
C ARG A 48 -4.90 -0.36 4.89
N THR A 49 -4.39 -0.74 3.73
CA THR A 49 -4.91 -1.87 2.98
C THR A 49 -3.81 -2.90 2.77
N ALA A 50 -4.06 -4.15 3.15
CA ALA A 50 -3.12 -5.24 2.89
C ALA A 50 -3.16 -5.62 1.41
N TYR A 51 -2.01 -5.61 0.75
CA TYR A 51 -1.84 -6.00 -0.65
C TYR A 51 -0.93 -7.21 -0.79
N PRO A 52 -1.31 -8.24 -1.58
CA PRO A 52 -0.42 -9.37 -1.86
C PRO A 52 0.90 -8.90 -2.48
N LEU A 53 2.03 -9.30 -1.89
CA LEU A 53 3.36 -8.87 -2.32
C LEU A 53 3.63 -9.23 -3.79
N ARG A 54 3.08 -10.34 -4.27
CA ARG A 54 3.21 -10.79 -5.66
C ARG A 54 2.57 -9.85 -6.70
N LEU A 55 1.75 -8.90 -6.26
CA LEU A 55 1.04 -7.93 -7.11
C LEU A 55 1.62 -6.53 -7.02
N VAL A 56 2.70 -6.33 -6.25
CA VAL A 56 3.33 -5.02 -6.09
C VAL A 56 4.72 -5.04 -6.72
N TRP A 57 5.07 -3.98 -7.46
CA TRP A 57 6.44 -3.76 -7.92
C TRP A 57 7.12 -2.73 -7.02
N VAL A 58 8.15 -3.17 -6.30
CA VAL A 58 9.05 -2.32 -5.51
C VAL A 58 10.10 -1.75 -6.47
N ASP A 59 10.20 -0.43 -6.52
CA ASP A 59 11.28 0.30 -7.21
C ASP A 59 12.39 0.59 -6.20
#